data_AF-A0A7Y9IZQ2-F1
#
_entry.id   AF-A0A7Y9IZQ2-F1
#
_cell.length_a   1.000
_cell.length_b   1.000
_cell.length_c   1.000
_cell.angle_alpha   90.00
_cell.angle_beta   90.00
_cell.angle_gamma   90.00
#
_symmetry.space_group_name_H-M   'P 1'
#
loop_
_entity.id
_entity.type
_entity.pdbx_description
1 polymer ?
#
loop_
_entity_poly.entity_id
_entity_poly.type
_entity_poly.pdbx_seq_one_letter_code
_entity_poly.pdbx_strand_id
1 'polypeptide(L)'
;MSNNRRAMLRTGLVTALLVLAIGGLGSLLVLAHVQRTVENDARQDASLLAESVARTLVQQFEKAGRYGIPFDRLPGVQAALQRTLDDVPGLANITLTNAAGATLNRVDRAGAVARDTVRVPIAVAGEALGAIAISTAPAELAAAFDRVRQVCAITTVLFALLAGIVAALAAGALLDRRRAQLRDALAANAAGRFDNDLSAAAQGRDAVAQAFRAVADGQVAQRERREAFDAYAQELLAVDFDGSQREPVAAWTRVARGMAPVTTQDRTQHAGGPAAAVADADAVAGADADADADADAVAVADADADADADANADAVADADAVADADAVANADPLPASLDRDDAAASTPASTSSPPRSGAR
;
A
#
# COMPACT_ATOMS: atom_id res chain seq x y z
N MET A 1 1.93 15.97 -32.97
CA MET A 1 1.52 14.72 -32.26
C MET A 1 2.65 14.01 -31.50
N SER A 2 3.94 14.16 -31.85
CA SER A 2 5.05 13.46 -31.19
C SER A 2 5.33 13.89 -29.74
N ASN A 3 5.20 15.18 -29.43
CA ASN A 3 5.51 15.69 -28.08
C ASN A 3 4.49 15.28 -27.01
N ASN A 4 3.21 15.09 -27.37
CA ASN A 4 2.19 14.59 -26.44
C ASN A 4 2.43 13.14 -26.05
N ARG A 5 2.74 12.28 -27.03
CA ARG A 5 3.09 10.88 -26.75
C ARG A 5 4.27 10.76 -25.78
N ARG A 6 5.29 11.62 -25.91
CA ARG A 6 6.44 11.63 -25.00
C ARG A 6 6.07 12.04 -23.57
N ALA A 7 5.17 13.02 -23.40
CA ALA A 7 4.72 13.44 -22.08
C ALA A 7 3.90 12.34 -21.37
N MET A 8 2.97 11.72 -22.10
CA MET A 8 2.16 10.60 -21.60
C MET A 8 3.01 9.39 -21.23
N LEU A 9 4.02 9.07 -22.05
CA LEU A 9 4.96 7.99 -21.77
C LEU A 9 5.81 8.28 -20.53
N ARG A 10 6.24 9.53 -20.32
CA ARG A 10 7.02 9.91 -19.13
C ARG A 10 6.21 9.79 -17.85
N THR A 11 4.97 10.29 -17.82
CA THR A 11 4.11 10.20 -16.63
C THR A 11 3.77 8.76 -16.32
N GLY A 12 3.36 7.97 -17.32
CA GLY A 12 3.09 6.55 -17.14
C GLY A 12 4.30 5.75 -16.67
N LEU A 13 5.49 6.05 -17.22
CA LEU A 13 6.74 5.39 -16.81
C LEU A 13 7.11 5.74 -15.37
N VAL A 14 7.01 7.01 -14.96
CA VAL A 14 7.29 7.42 -13.58
C VAL A 14 6.33 6.74 -12.61
N THR A 15 5.04 6.70 -12.91
CA THR A 15 4.05 5.99 -12.07
C THR A 15 4.35 4.50 -11.97
N ALA A 16 4.66 3.85 -13.11
CA ALA A 16 5.02 2.44 -13.12
C ALA A 16 6.28 2.18 -12.26
N LEU A 17 7.31 3.01 -12.39
CA LEU A 17 8.56 2.86 -11.64
C LEU A 17 8.33 3.06 -10.13
N LEU A 18 7.47 4.01 -9.75
CA LEU A 18 7.11 4.26 -8.36
C LEU A 18 6.33 3.09 -7.76
N VAL A 19 5.32 2.58 -8.45
CA VAL A 19 4.55 1.40 -8.00
C VAL A 19 5.46 0.16 -7.92
N LEU A 20 6.37 -0.01 -8.87
CA LEU A 20 7.33 -1.11 -8.86
C LEU A 20 8.30 -1.01 -7.68
N ALA A 21 8.78 0.19 -7.36
CA ALA A 21 9.67 0.42 -6.23
C ALA A 21 8.96 0.12 -4.89
N ILE A 22 7.78 0.70 -4.67
CA ILE A 22 7.02 0.53 -3.41
C ILE A 22 6.52 -0.91 -3.28
N GLY A 23 5.88 -1.44 -4.32
CA GLY A 23 5.35 -2.80 -4.34
C GLY A 23 6.45 -3.86 -4.24
N GLY A 24 7.57 -3.66 -4.93
CA GLY A 24 8.73 -4.55 -4.86
C GLY A 24 9.35 -4.56 -3.47
N LEU A 25 9.54 -3.38 -2.86
CA LEU A 25 10.11 -3.27 -1.51
C LEU A 25 9.18 -3.87 -0.45
N GLY A 26 7.86 -3.59 -0.54
CA GLY A 26 6.86 -4.20 0.35
C GLY A 26 6.81 -5.72 0.24
N SER A 27 6.79 -6.24 -1.00
CA SER A 27 6.80 -7.69 -1.23
C SER A 27 8.06 -8.36 -0.70
N LEU A 28 9.24 -7.75 -0.87
CA LEU A 28 10.50 -8.26 -0.34
C LEU A 28 10.52 -8.28 1.19
N LEU A 29 10.01 -7.25 1.85
CA LEU A 29 9.96 -7.18 3.31
C LEU A 29 9.04 -8.26 3.89
N VAL A 30 7.84 -8.44 3.32
CA VAL A 30 6.90 -9.47 3.76
C VAL A 30 7.49 -10.86 3.55
N LEU A 31 8.08 -11.13 2.39
CA LEU A 31 8.64 -12.44 2.11
C LEU A 31 9.84 -12.75 3.02
N ALA A 32 10.70 -11.75 3.28
CA ALA A 32 11.81 -11.88 4.21
C ALA A 32 11.32 -12.10 5.66
N HIS A 33 10.22 -11.46 6.05
CA HIS A 33 9.62 -11.65 7.38
C HIS A 33 9.07 -13.08 7.52
N VAL A 34 8.20 -13.51 6.59
CA VAL A 34 7.61 -14.86 6.60
C VAL A 34 8.71 -15.93 6.57
N GLN A 35 9.73 -15.76 5.72
CA GLN A 35 10.83 -16.72 5.64
C GLN A 35 11.57 -16.84 6.98
N ARG A 36 11.86 -15.73 7.65
CA ARG A 36 12.54 -15.75 8.96
C ARG A 36 11.66 -16.39 10.04
N THR A 37 10.37 -16.05 10.08
CA THR A 37 9.43 -16.59 11.07
C THR A 37 9.29 -18.10 10.88
N VAL A 38 8.98 -18.55 9.66
CA VAL A 38 8.82 -19.98 9.36
C VAL A 38 10.12 -20.76 9.57
N GLU A 39 11.27 -20.19 9.21
CA GLU A 39 12.56 -20.85 9.44
C GLU A 39 12.87 -20.96 10.94
N ASN A 40 12.52 -19.95 11.75
CA ASN A 40 12.70 -20.02 13.19
C ASN A 40 11.78 -21.04 13.84
N ASP A 41 10.50 -21.05 13.47
CA ASP A 41 9.52 -22.02 13.99
C ASP A 41 9.92 -23.45 13.61
N ALA A 42 10.28 -23.68 12.35
CA ALA A 42 10.74 -24.98 11.88
C ALA A 42 12.04 -25.44 12.57
N ARG A 43 12.97 -24.52 12.85
CA ARG A 43 14.20 -24.83 13.62
C ARG A 43 13.86 -25.19 15.05
N GLN A 44 12.96 -24.45 15.69
CA GLN A 44 12.55 -24.69 17.07
C GLN A 44 11.86 -26.05 17.20
N ASP A 45 10.89 -26.35 16.33
CA ASP A 45 10.22 -27.65 16.30
C ASP A 45 11.20 -28.80 16.05
N ALA A 46 12.11 -28.65 15.08
CA ALA A 46 13.13 -29.66 14.81
C ALA A 46 14.08 -29.88 16.02
N SER A 47 14.43 -28.81 16.74
CA SER A 47 15.28 -28.90 17.93
C SER A 47 14.59 -29.61 19.09
N LEU A 48 13.30 -29.37 19.30
CA LEU A 48 12.50 -30.05 20.33
C LEU A 48 12.33 -31.55 20.01
N LEU A 49 12.08 -31.86 18.74
CA LEU A 49 12.06 -33.25 18.26
C LEU A 49 13.43 -33.92 18.47
N ALA A 50 14.53 -33.28 18.06
CA ALA A 50 15.87 -33.80 18.27
C ALA A 50 16.19 -34.02 19.76
N GLU A 51 15.78 -33.10 20.64
CA GLU A 51 15.97 -33.25 22.08
C GLU A 51 15.19 -34.44 22.65
N SER A 52 13.91 -34.60 22.26
CA SER A 52 13.09 -35.73 22.71
C SER A 52 13.63 -37.08 22.23
N VAL A 53 14.08 -37.18 20.97
CA VAL A 53 14.71 -38.38 20.41
C VAL A 53 16.03 -38.65 21.10
N ALA A 54 16.87 -37.62 21.30
CA ALA A 54 18.14 -37.77 22.00
C ALA A 54 17.92 -38.27 23.43
N ARG A 55 16.97 -37.68 24.19
CA ARG A 55 16.65 -38.11 25.56
C ARG A 55 16.15 -39.55 25.60
N THR A 56 15.34 -39.97 24.62
CA THR A 56 14.87 -41.35 24.50
C THR A 56 16.02 -42.33 24.24
N LEU A 57 16.92 -41.99 23.29
CA LEU A 57 18.10 -42.81 23.01
C LEU A 57 19.02 -42.89 24.24
N VAL A 58 19.28 -41.76 24.90
CA VAL A 58 20.09 -41.70 26.13
C VAL A 58 19.52 -42.64 27.19
N GLN A 59 18.21 -42.62 27.45
CA GLN A 59 17.58 -43.52 28.42
C GLN A 59 17.78 -45.01 28.08
N GLN A 60 17.72 -45.36 26.79
CA GLN A 60 17.99 -46.73 26.33
C GLN A 60 19.46 -47.12 26.57
N PHE A 61 20.40 -46.22 26.29
CA PHE A 61 21.83 -46.45 26.49
C PHE A 61 22.23 -46.46 27.96
N GLU A 62 21.64 -45.62 28.82
CA GLU A 62 21.85 -45.65 30.27
C GLU A 62 21.39 -46.97 30.85
N LYS A 63 20.24 -47.49 30.39
CA LYS A 63 19.75 -48.80 30.81
C LYS A 63 20.77 -49.90 30.47
N ALA A 64 21.37 -49.86 29.28
CA ALA A 64 22.45 -50.77 28.89
C ALA A 64 23.73 -50.58 29.72
N GLY A 65 24.11 -49.32 30.00
CA GLY A 65 25.27 -48.98 30.82
C GLY A 65 25.16 -49.46 32.26
N ARG A 66 23.95 -49.47 32.85
CA ARG A 66 23.70 -50.07 34.18
C ARG A 66 23.96 -51.57 34.23
N TYR A 67 23.90 -52.27 33.10
CA TYR A 67 24.28 -53.68 32.99
C TYR A 67 25.79 -53.89 32.70
N GLY A 68 26.58 -52.81 32.70
CA GLY A 68 28.04 -52.87 32.55
C GLY A 68 28.53 -53.18 31.13
N ILE A 69 27.69 -52.98 30.12
CA ILE A 69 28.05 -53.27 28.72
C ILE A 69 28.80 -52.05 28.14
N PRO A 70 30.06 -52.20 27.68
CA PRO A 70 30.79 -51.09 27.08
C PRO A 70 30.18 -50.68 25.74
N PHE A 71 29.98 -49.36 25.56
CA PHE A 71 29.33 -48.80 24.36
C PHE A 71 30.06 -49.14 23.06
N ASP A 72 31.38 -49.30 23.14
CA ASP A 72 32.27 -49.59 22.01
C ASP A 72 32.02 -50.98 21.40
N ARG A 73 31.33 -51.87 22.12
CA ARG A 73 31.10 -53.26 21.70
C ARG A 73 29.63 -53.61 21.49
N LEU A 74 28.71 -52.64 21.55
CA LEU A 74 27.28 -52.90 21.36
C LEU A 74 27.00 -53.27 19.89
N PRO A 75 26.60 -54.53 19.59
CA PRO A 75 26.30 -54.91 18.22
C PRO A 75 24.99 -54.24 17.77
N GLY A 76 24.97 -53.76 16.52
CA GLY A 76 23.75 -53.23 15.90
C GLY A 76 23.37 -51.79 16.25
N VAL A 77 24.18 -51.06 17.02
CA VAL A 77 23.93 -49.63 17.33
C VAL A 77 23.80 -48.81 16.05
N GLN A 78 24.69 -49.00 15.08
CA GLN A 78 24.63 -48.25 13.82
C GLN A 78 23.33 -48.49 13.05
N ALA A 79 22.85 -49.73 12.99
CA ALA A 79 21.58 -50.06 12.33
C ALA A 79 20.36 -49.50 13.08
N ALA A 80 20.42 -49.44 14.42
CA ALA A 80 19.38 -48.82 15.23
C ALA A 80 19.35 -47.30 15.01
N LEU A 81 20.52 -46.64 15.04
CA LEU A 81 20.63 -45.20 14.79
C LEU A 81 20.18 -44.84 13.37
N GLN A 82 20.51 -45.66 12.37
CA GLN A 82 20.01 -45.48 11.00
C GLN A 82 18.49 -45.60 10.93
N ARG A 83 17.89 -46.61 11.57
CA ARG A 83 16.42 -46.73 11.63
C ARG A 83 15.78 -45.51 12.27
N THR A 84 16.29 -45.05 13.42
CA THR A 84 15.78 -43.83 14.06
C THR A 84 15.97 -42.60 13.16
N LEU A 85 17.09 -42.50 12.45
CA LEU A 85 17.31 -41.42 11.49
C LEU A 85 16.34 -41.51 10.32
N ASP A 86 15.98 -42.69 9.83
CA ASP A 86 15.05 -42.86 8.71
C ASP A 86 13.60 -42.63 9.14
N ASP A 87 13.20 -43.10 10.33
CA ASP A 87 11.85 -43.00 10.88
C ASP A 87 11.48 -41.57 11.30
N VAL A 88 12.46 -40.75 11.71
CA VAL A 88 12.23 -39.37 12.19
C VAL A 88 12.59 -38.36 11.09
N PRO A 89 11.61 -37.73 10.42
CA PRO A 89 11.87 -36.68 9.45
C PRO A 89 12.50 -35.45 10.12
N GLY A 90 13.27 -34.65 9.36
CA GLY A 90 13.93 -33.43 9.86
C GLY A 90 15.29 -33.63 10.55
N LEU A 91 15.70 -34.87 10.87
CA LEU A 91 17.05 -35.16 11.34
C LEU A 91 18.07 -35.22 10.19
N ALA A 92 19.25 -34.66 10.38
CA ALA A 92 20.35 -34.67 9.41
C ALA A 92 21.39 -35.75 9.73
N ASN A 93 21.77 -35.86 11.00
CA ASN A 93 22.69 -36.89 11.46
C ASN A 93 22.48 -37.22 12.93
N ILE A 94 22.92 -38.42 13.32
CA ILE A 94 22.99 -38.86 14.71
C ILE A 94 24.41 -39.36 14.97
N THR A 95 25.07 -38.80 15.97
CA THR A 95 26.44 -39.12 16.36
C THR A 95 26.48 -39.56 17.83
N LEU A 96 26.99 -40.75 18.09
CA LEU A 96 27.30 -41.24 19.42
C LEU A 96 28.78 -41.00 19.72
N THR A 97 29.06 -40.37 20.86
CA THR A 97 30.42 -40.07 21.34
C THR A 97 30.69 -40.74 22.68
N ASN A 98 31.94 -41.12 22.93
CA ASN A 98 32.38 -41.65 24.22
C ASN A 98 32.65 -40.52 25.24
N ALA A 99 33.01 -40.87 26.47
CA ALA A 99 33.36 -39.93 27.54
C ALA A 99 34.53 -38.99 27.17
N ALA A 100 35.46 -39.44 26.31
CA ALA A 100 36.58 -38.64 25.79
C ALA A 100 36.17 -37.74 24.59
N GLY A 101 34.91 -37.79 24.16
CA GLY A 101 34.40 -37.03 23.02
C GLY A 101 34.71 -37.63 21.64
N ALA A 102 35.36 -38.79 21.58
CA ALA A 102 35.61 -39.49 20.32
C ALA A 102 34.31 -40.09 19.77
N THR A 103 34.12 -39.98 18.45
CA THR A 103 32.94 -40.50 17.75
C THR A 103 32.99 -42.02 17.67
N LEU A 104 32.05 -42.69 18.32
CA LEU A 104 31.90 -44.14 18.27
C LEU A 104 31.10 -44.57 17.04
N ASN A 105 29.96 -43.94 16.82
CA ASN A 105 29.09 -44.21 15.68
C ASN A 105 28.54 -42.89 15.14
N ARG A 106 28.40 -42.81 13.81
CA ARG A 106 27.77 -41.67 13.14
C ARG A 106 26.93 -42.18 11.98
N VAL A 107 25.76 -41.59 11.84
CA VAL A 107 24.85 -41.84 10.73
C VAL A 107 24.41 -40.52 10.15
N ASP A 108 24.50 -40.37 8.83
CA ASP A 108 24.14 -39.16 8.09
C ASP A 108 23.03 -39.48 7.07
N ARG A 109 22.10 -38.55 6.91
CA ARG A 109 21.05 -38.63 5.90
C ARG A 109 21.58 -38.06 4.59
N ALA A 110 21.45 -38.82 3.51
CA ALA A 110 21.91 -38.39 2.19
C ALA A 110 21.25 -37.07 1.75
N GLY A 111 22.07 -36.09 1.36
CA GLY A 111 21.60 -34.77 0.89
C GLY A 111 21.14 -33.80 1.99
N ALA A 112 21.12 -34.22 3.26
CA ALA A 112 20.79 -33.33 4.37
C ALA A 112 22.01 -32.49 4.79
N VAL A 113 21.83 -31.18 4.89
CA VAL A 113 22.84 -30.27 5.43
C VAL A 113 22.54 -30.03 6.90
N ALA A 114 23.37 -30.57 7.78
CA ALA A 114 23.28 -30.33 9.22
C ALA A 114 23.47 -28.84 9.53
N ARG A 115 22.54 -28.25 10.27
CA ARG A 115 22.62 -26.84 10.70
C ARG A 115 22.74 -26.70 12.20
N ASP A 116 21.74 -27.18 12.92
CA ASP A 116 21.70 -27.12 14.37
C ASP A 116 22.01 -28.49 14.96
N THR A 117 22.72 -28.54 16.07
CA THR A 117 23.10 -29.78 16.76
C THR A 117 22.68 -29.72 18.23
N VAL A 118 21.83 -30.67 18.64
CA VAL A 118 21.43 -30.88 20.02
C VAL A 118 22.32 -31.98 20.61
N ARG A 119 22.94 -31.72 21.75
CA ARG A 119 23.82 -32.68 22.43
C ARG A 119 23.27 -33.02 23.83
N VAL A 120 23.04 -34.31 24.07
CA VAL A 120 22.57 -34.82 25.37
C VAL A 120 23.61 -35.79 25.94
N PRO A 121 24.11 -35.57 27.16
CA PRO A 121 25.07 -36.47 27.80
C PRO A 121 24.39 -37.76 28.27
N ILE A 122 25.15 -38.86 28.22
CA ILE A 122 24.79 -40.16 28.79
C ILE A 122 25.59 -40.31 30.08
N ALA A 123 24.92 -40.41 31.22
CA ALA A 123 25.59 -40.59 32.52
C ALA A 123 24.90 -41.68 33.35
N VAL A 124 25.69 -42.53 33.99
CA VAL A 124 25.17 -43.54 34.93
C VAL A 124 25.81 -43.30 36.28
N ALA A 125 24.99 -43.17 37.33
CA ALA A 125 25.45 -42.88 38.69
C ALA A 125 26.34 -41.63 38.83
N GLY A 126 26.16 -40.63 37.95
CA GLY A 126 26.94 -39.38 37.96
C GLY A 126 28.26 -39.45 37.17
N GLU A 127 28.61 -40.61 36.60
CA GLU A 127 29.79 -40.76 35.75
C GLU A 127 29.39 -40.62 34.27
N ALA A 128 30.05 -39.70 33.56
CA ALA A 128 29.77 -39.44 32.14
C ALA A 128 30.34 -40.55 31.27
N LEU A 129 29.47 -41.31 30.60
CA LEU A 129 29.87 -42.42 29.74
C LEU A 129 30.00 -42.02 28.28
N GLY A 130 29.30 -40.95 27.88
CA GLY A 130 29.32 -40.46 26.50
C GLY A 130 28.28 -39.37 26.26
N ALA A 131 28.01 -39.09 24.99
CA ALA A 131 26.93 -38.17 24.60
C ALA A 131 26.38 -38.51 23.23
N ILE A 132 25.10 -38.22 23.02
CA ILE A 132 24.44 -38.28 21.72
C ILE A 132 24.29 -36.86 21.19
N ALA A 133 24.79 -36.65 19.98
CA ALA A 133 24.61 -35.41 19.23
C ALA A 133 23.71 -35.69 18.03
N ILE A 134 22.56 -35.03 17.96
CA ILE A 134 21.64 -35.10 16.82
C ILE A 134 21.69 -33.77 16.12
N SER A 135 21.98 -33.77 14.82
CA SER A 135 21.84 -32.57 14.00
C SER A 135 20.54 -32.58 13.23
N THR A 136 19.94 -31.41 13.03
CA THR A 136 18.70 -31.24 12.26
C THR A 136 18.97 -30.59 10.91
N ALA A 137 18.08 -30.88 9.96
CA ALA A 137 17.98 -30.24 8.66
C ALA A 137 16.50 -29.84 8.47
N PRO A 138 16.08 -28.64 8.90
CA PRO A 138 14.75 -28.14 8.58
C PRO A 138 14.62 -28.06 7.06
N ALA A 139 13.79 -28.92 6.49
CA ALA A 139 13.87 -29.34 5.09
C ALA A 139 13.18 -28.38 4.11
N GLU A 140 13.70 -28.35 2.88
CA GLU A 140 13.04 -28.07 1.58
C GLU A 140 12.23 -26.79 1.32
N LEU A 141 12.03 -25.92 2.31
CA LEU A 141 11.28 -24.68 2.10
C LEU A 141 11.96 -23.70 1.12
N ALA A 142 13.28 -23.78 0.94
CA ALA A 142 14.01 -22.87 0.05
C ALA A 142 13.50 -22.90 -1.40
N ALA A 143 13.21 -24.09 -1.94
CA ALA A 143 12.69 -24.23 -3.31
C ALA A 143 11.24 -23.73 -3.44
N ALA A 144 10.43 -23.87 -2.39
CA ALA A 144 9.07 -23.35 -2.34
C ALA A 144 9.06 -21.81 -2.31
N PHE A 145 9.94 -21.20 -1.50
CA PHE A 145 10.06 -19.74 -1.42
C PHE A 145 10.56 -19.11 -2.73
N ASP A 146 11.41 -19.78 -3.49
CA ASP A 146 11.84 -19.26 -4.80
C ASP A 146 10.68 -19.16 -5.80
N ARG A 147 9.77 -20.14 -5.82
CA ARG A 147 8.57 -20.08 -6.66
C ARG A 147 7.64 -18.96 -6.21
N VAL A 148 7.41 -18.82 -4.90
CA VAL A 148 6.57 -17.73 -4.36
C VAL A 148 7.17 -16.36 -4.70
N ARG A 149 8.50 -16.21 -4.56
CA ARG A 149 9.22 -14.98 -4.92
C ARG A 149 9.04 -14.62 -6.40
N GLN A 150 9.15 -15.60 -7.29
CA GLN A 150 8.92 -15.38 -8.73
C GLN A 150 7.50 -14.91 -9.02
N VAL A 151 6.49 -15.55 -8.42
CA VAL A 151 5.08 -15.16 -8.60
C VAL A 151 4.84 -13.74 -8.10
N CYS A 152 5.32 -13.39 -6.90
CA CYS A 152 5.19 -12.04 -6.34
C CYS A 152 5.89 -10.97 -7.19
N ALA A 153 7.06 -11.28 -7.75
CA ALA A 153 7.78 -10.37 -8.63
C ALA A 153 6.98 -10.13 -9.93
N ILE A 154 6.46 -11.20 -10.54
CA ILE A 154 5.66 -11.11 -11.78
C ILE A 154 4.39 -10.29 -11.55
N THR A 155 3.65 -10.55 -10.46
CA THR A 155 2.41 -9.82 -10.16
C THR A 155 2.70 -8.34 -9.89
N THR A 156 3.76 -8.02 -9.14
CA THR A 156 4.18 -6.63 -8.87
C THR A 156 4.49 -5.88 -10.17
N VAL A 157 5.24 -6.50 -11.08
CA VAL A 157 5.55 -5.91 -12.40
C VAL A 157 4.27 -5.71 -13.22
N LEU A 158 3.33 -6.65 -13.18
CA LEU A 158 2.06 -6.55 -13.91
C LEU A 158 1.18 -5.41 -13.39
N PHE A 159 1.07 -5.26 -12.07
CA PHE A 159 0.37 -4.13 -11.45
C PHE A 159 1.05 -2.80 -11.75
N ALA A 160 2.39 -2.74 -11.71
CA ALA A 160 3.15 -1.54 -12.07
C ALA A 160 2.90 -1.11 -13.53
N LEU A 161 2.91 -2.06 -14.47
CA LEU A 161 2.60 -1.80 -15.87
C LEU A 161 1.17 -1.29 -16.05
N LEU A 162 0.20 -1.94 -15.40
CA LEU A 162 -1.21 -1.54 -15.49
C LEU A 162 -1.43 -0.13 -14.92
N ALA A 163 -0.87 0.16 -13.74
CA ALA A 163 -0.94 1.49 -13.13
C ALA A 163 -0.28 2.55 -14.03
N GLY A 164 0.87 2.23 -14.65
CA GLY A 164 1.53 3.10 -15.62
C GLY A 164 0.68 3.40 -16.85
N ILE A 165 -0.01 2.39 -17.41
CA ILE A 165 -0.91 2.56 -18.56
C ILE A 165 -2.10 3.44 -18.19
N VAL A 166 -2.75 3.16 -17.05
CA VAL A 166 -3.89 3.95 -16.56
C VAL A 166 -3.49 5.41 -16.33
N ALA A 167 -2.34 5.64 -15.68
CA ALA A 167 -1.82 6.98 -15.46
C ALA A 167 -1.47 7.71 -16.77
N ALA A 168 -0.87 7.02 -17.75
CA ALA A 168 -0.58 7.60 -19.07
C ALA A 168 -1.84 8.07 -19.79
N LEU A 169 -2.93 7.28 -19.71
CA LEU A 169 -4.20 7.61 -20.35
C LEU A 169 -4.95 8.72 -19.61
N ALA A 170 -5.12 8.60 -18.29
CA ALA A 170 -5.91 9.54 -17.49
C ALA A 170 -5.20 10.89 -17.32
N ALA A 171 -3.95 10.89 -16.87
CA ALA A 171 -3.19 12.13 -16.67
C ALA A 171 -2.84 12.79 -18.01
N GLY A 172 -2.61 11.99 -19.05
CA GLY A 172 -2.41 12.48 -20.41
C GLY A 172 -3.63 13.22 -20.97
N ALA A 173 -4.82 12.62 -20.84
CA ALA A 173 -6.06 13.26 -21.28
C ALA A 173 -6.35 14.56 -20.52
N LEU A 174 -6.06 14.61 -19.22
CA LEU A 174 -6.26 15.81 -18.40
C LEU A 174 -5.31 16.94 -18.80
N LEU A 175 -4.02 16.64 -19.00
CA LEU A 175 -3.04 17.63 -19.46
C LEU A 175 -3.39 18.20 -20.83
N ASP A 176 -3.90 17.35 -21.73
CA ASP A 176 -4.29 17.76 -23.07
C ASP A 176 -5.49 18.71 -23.07
N ARG A 177 -6.48 18.44 -22.21
CA ARG A 177 -7.62 19.36 -22.01
C ARG A 177 -7.15 20.71 -21.47
N ARG A 178 -6.31 20.72 -20.42
CA ARG A 178 -5.78 21.97 -19.85
C ARG A 178 -4.94 22.76 -20.85
N ARG A 179 -4.13 22.10 -21.68
CA ARG A 179 -3.34 22.74 -22.74
C ARG A 179 -4.21 23.31 -23.85
N ALA A 180 -5.30 22.64 -24.22
CA ALA A 180 -6.26 23.14 -25.19
C ALA A 180 -6.95 24.41 -24.65
N GLN A 181 -7.46 24.35 -23.42
CA GLN A 181 -8.05 25.51 -22.74
C GLN A 181 -7.09 26.71 -22.67
N LEU A 182 -5.80 26.48 -22.39
CA LEU A 182 -4.81 27.56 -22.37
C LEU A 182 -4.61 28.18 -23.75
N ARG A 183 -4.58 27.36 -24.82
CA ARG A 183 -4.50 27.88 -26.20
C ARG A 183 -5.72 28.70 -26.57
N ASP A 184 -6.91 28.23 -26.20
CA ASP A 184 -8.16 28.93 -26.48
C ASP A 184 -8.23 30.26 -25.71
N ALA A 185 -7.77 30.28 -24.45
CA ALA A 185 -7.65 31.49 -23.65
C ALA A 185 -6.67 32.51 -24.26
N LEU A 186 -5.51 32.06 -24.73
CA LEU A 186 -4.54 32.90 -25.43
C LEU A 186 -5.10 33.44 -26.76
N ALA A 187 -5.82 32.62 -27.52
CA ALA A 187 -6.46 33.03 -28.77
C ALA A 187 -7.59 34.04 -28.53
N ALA A 188 -8.39 33.87 -27.46
CA ALA A 188 -9.41 34.83 -27.06
C ALA A 188 -8.80 36.18 -26.64
N ASN A 189 -7.71 36.15 -25.87
CA ASN A 189 -6.98 37.36 -25.48
C ASN A 189 -6.39 38.08 -26.71
N ALA A 190 -5.78 37.33 -27.64
CA ALA A 190 -5.30 37.89 -28.92
C ALA A 190 -6.42 38.50 -29.77
N ALA A 191 -7.63 37.93 -29.72
CA ALA A 191 -8.83 38.47 -30.37
C ALA A 191 -9.50 39.60 -29.58
N GLY A 192 -8.89 40.06 -28.48
CA GLY A 192 -9.38 41.17 -27.68
C GLY A 192 -10.56 40.83 -26.76
N ARG A 193 -10.85 39.54 -26.50
CA ARG A 193 -11.89 39.07 -25.59
C ARG A 193 -11.28 38.75 -24.22
N PHE A 194 -11.74 39.46 -23.19
CA PHE A 194 -11.18 39.39 -21.83
C PHE A 194 -12.13 38.76 -20.81
N ASP A 195 -13.32 38.32 -21.23
CA ASP A 195 -14.42 37.89 -20.35
C ASP A 195 -14.39 36.42 -19.92
N ASN A 196 -13.30 35.73 -20.22
CA ASN A 196 -13.15 34.34 -19.82
C ASN A 196 -12.72 34.29 -18.36
N ASP A 197 -13.53 33.64 -17.52
CA ASP A 197 -13.10 33.31 -16.16
C ASP A 197 -12.01 32.23 -16.18
N LEU A 198 -10.80 32.61 -15.81
CA LEU A 198 -9.62 31.73 -15.72
C LEU A 198 -9.25 31.40 -14.27
N SER A 199 -10.02 31.88 -13.28
CA SER A 199 -9.71 31.75 -11.85
C SER A 199 -9.61 30.28 -11.42
N ALA A 200 -10.56 29.44 -11.85
CA ALA A 200 -10.56 28.00 -11.55
C ALA A 200 -9.34 27.27 -12.17
N ALA A 201 -8.88 27.69 -13.35
CA ALA A 201 -7.70 27.11 -14.00
C ALA A 201 -6.38 27.59 -13.39
N ALA A 202 -6.41 28.74 -12.71
CA ALA A 202 -5.27 29.39 -12.05
C ALA A 202 -4.96 28.86 -10.64
N GLN A 203 -5.88 28.13 -9.99
CA GLN A 203 -5.75 27.67 -8.59
C GLN A 203 -4.67 26.60 -8.35
N GLY A 204 -4.15 25.93 -9.38
CA GLY A 204 -3.10 24.90 -9.23
C GLY A 204 -1.72 25.47 -8.91
N ARG A 205 -0.78 24.66 -8.38
CA ARG A 205 0.64 25.03 -8.17
C ARG A 205 1.56 24.60 -9.33
N ASP A 206 1.00 24.02 -10.38
CA ASP A 206 1.72 23.53 -11.55
C ASP A 206 2.07 24.65 -12.54
N ALA A 207 3.07 24.40 -13.40
CA ALA A 207 3.51 25.36 -14.42
C ALA A 207 2.38 25.81 -15.37
N VAL A 208 1.37 24.94 -15.59
CA VAL A 208 0.19 25.29 -16.40
C VAL A 208 -0.71 26.27 -15.66
N ALA A 209 -0.96 26.09 -14.37
CA ALA A 209 -1.70 27.06 -13.56
C ALA A 209 -0.95 28.39 -13.42
N GLN A 210 0.39 28.37 -13.34
CA GLN A 210 1.18 29.60 -13.38
C GLN A 210 1.01 30.35 -14.71
N ALA A 211 0.93 29.63 -15.84
CA ALA A 211 0.63 30.24 -17.13
C ALA A 211 -0.78 30.82 -17.17
N PHE A 212 -1.79 30.13 -16.63
CA PHE A 212 -3.14 30.67 -16.51
C PHE A 212 -3.21 31.93 -15.64
N ARG A 213 -2.47 31.97 -14.52
CA ARG A 213 -2.36 33.17 -13.67
C ARG A 213 -1.76 34.35 -14.44
N ALA A 214 -0.62 34.13 -15.11
CA ALA A 214 0.00 35.18 -15.92
C ALA A 214 -0.93 35.73 -17.03
N VAL A 215 -1.75 34.86 -17.63
CA VAL A 215 -2.76 35.29 -18.60
C VAL A 215 -3.87 36.10 -17.92
N ALA A 216 -4.40 35.64 -16.79
CA ALA A 216 -5.44 36.33 -16.03
C ALA A 216 -4.99 37.72 -15.56
N ASP A 217 -3.80 37.84 -14.99
CA ASP A 217 -3.21 39.12 -14.57
C ASP A 217 -3.08 40.09 -15.76
N GLY A 218 -2.66 39.56 -16.92
CA GLY A 218 -2.62 40.31 -18.17
C GLY A 218 -4.00 40.76 -18.66
N GLN A 219 -5.05 39.97 -18.43
CA GLN A 219 -6.42 40.34 -18.81
C GLN A 219 -6.95 41.50 -17.97
N VAL A 220 -6.71 41.49 -16.65
CA VAL A 220 -7.09 42.59 -15.75
C VAL A 220 -6.41 43.89 -16.18
N ALA A 221 -5.10 43.88 -16.36
CA ALA A 221 -4.35 45.07 -16.77
C ALA A 221 -4.79 45.63 -18.14
N GLN A 222 -5.24 44.77 -19.07
CA GLN A 222 -5.76 45.22 -20.37
C GLN A 222 -7.17 45.80 -20.28
N ARG A 223 -8.02 45.29 -19.38
CA ARG A 223 -9.35 45.85 -19.11
C ARG A 223 -9.25 47.24 -18.50
N GLU A 224 -8.44 47.40 -17.45
CA GLU A 224 -8.23 48.70 -16.80
C GLU A 224 -7.75 49.77 -17.79
N ARG A 225 -6.80 49.42 -18.67
CA ARG A 225 -6.31 50.34 -19.71
C ARG A 225 -7.39 50.73 -20.73
N ARG A 226 -8.30 49.81 -21.04
CA ARG A 226 -9.41 50.06 -21.99
C ARG A 226 -10.49 50.91 -21.37
N GLU A 227 -10.86 50.63 -20.13
CA GLU A 227 -11.80 51.44 -19.37
C GLU A 227 -11.27 52.87 -19.20
N ALA A 228 -9.98 53.03 -18.85
CA ALA A 228 -9.35 54.34 -18.79
C ALA A 228 -9.32 55.07 -20.14
N PHE A 229 -9.06 54.34 -21.24
CA PHE A 229 -9.10 54.90 -22.59
C PHE A 229 -10.52 55.33 -22.99
N ASP A 230 -11.53 54.50 -22.73
CA ASP A 230 -12.93 54.80 -23.04
C ASP A 230 -13.44 55.98 -22.20
N ALA A 231 -13.04 56.08 -20.92
CA ALA A 231 -13.34 57.23 -20.07
C ALA A 231 -12.72 58.52 -20.62
N TYR A 232 -11.44 58.51 -21.00
CA TYR A 232 -10.77 59.67 -21.60
C TYR A 232 -11.39 60.06 -22.95
N ALA A 233 -11.78 59.08 -23.77
CA ALA A 233 -12.50 59.32 -25.00
C ALA A 233 -13.85 59.99 -24.73
N GLN A 234 -14.58 59.57 -23.69
CA GLN A 234 -15.86 60.17 -23.31
C GLN A 234 -15.68 61.61 -22.81
N GLU A 235 -14.65 61.90 -22.02
CA GLU A 235 -14.32 63.27 -21.59
C GLU A 235 -14.01 64.18 -22.78
N LEU A 236 -13.17 63.73 -23.72
CA LEU A 236 -12.87 64.46 -24.96
C LEU A 236 -14.15 64.77 -25.75
N LEU A 237 -15.05 63.79 -25.87
CA LEU A 237 -16.32 63.95 -26.59
C LEU A 237 -17.32 64.84 -25.85
N ALA A 238 -17.27 64.90 -24.52
CA ALA A 238 -18.11 65.78 -23.72
C ALA A 238 -17.68 67.25 -23.82
N VAL A 239 -16.38 67.51 -23.98
CA VAL A 239 -15.82 68.86 -24.18
C VAL A 239 -15.91 69.31 -25.66
N ASP A 240 -16.13 68.38 -26.58
CA ASP A 240 -16.26 68.62 -28.03
C ASP A 240 -17.64 69.19 -28.41
N PHE A 241 -17.80 70.50 -28.26
CA PHE A 241 -19.05 71.19 -28.62
C PHE A 241 -19.30 71.28 -30.14
N ASP A 242 -18.26 71.27 -30.97
CA ASP A 242 -18.38 71.40 -32.43
C ASP A 242 -18.48 70.06 -33.16
N GLY A 243 -18.29 68.95 -32.45
CA GLY A 243 -18.42 67.59 -32.97
C GLY A 243 -17.23 67.13 -33.83
N SER A 244 -16.16 67.91 -33.92
CA SER A 244 -15.00 67.62 -34.76
C SER A 244 -14.21 66.40 -34.31
N GLN A 245 -14.32 66.00 -33.03
CA GLN A 245 -13.57 64.89 -32.44
C GLN A 245 -14.29 63.54 -32.53
N ARG A 246 -15.59 63.51 -32.85
CA ARG A 246 -16.39 62.27 -32.91
C ARG A 246 -15.81 61.23 -33.87
N GLU A 247 -15.46 61.63 -35.07
CA GLU A 247 -14.94 60.73 -36.11
C GLU A 247 -13.49 60.29 -35.83
N PRO A 248 -12.55 61.19 -35.45
CA PRO A 248 -11.23 60.80 -34.99
C PRO A 248 -11.29 59.81 -33.82
N VAL A 249 -11.99 60.14 -32.73
CA VAL A 249 -12.06 59.29 -31.53
C VAL A 249 -12.63 57.93 -31.89
N ALA A 250 -13.71 57.85 -32.67
CA ALA A 250 -14.25 56.58 -33.15
C ALA A 250 -13.25 55.75 -33.98
N ALA A 251 -12.38 56.40 -34.75
CA ALA A 251 -11.30 55.73 -35.48
C ALA A 251 -10.22 55.19 -34.54
N TRP A 252 -9.79 55.96 -33.54
CA TRP A 252 -8.81 55.53 -32.54
C TRP A 252 -9.34 54.40 -31.65
N THR A 253 -10.59 54.47 -31.20
CA THR A 253 -11.26 53.41 -30.44
C THR A 253 -11.31 52.10 -31.24
N ARG A 254 -11.57 52.17 -32.54
CA ARG A 254 -11.55 50.99 -33.43
C ARG A 254 -10.17 50.33 -33.47
N VAL A 255 -9.12 51.13 -33.61
CA VAL A 255 -7.73 50.65 -33.60
C VAL A 255 -7.34 50.08 -32.24
N ALA A 256 -7.72 50.75 -31.14
CA ALA A 256 -7.45 50.29 -29.77
C ALA A 256 -8.15 48.95 -29.44
N ARG A 257 -9.31 48.69 -30.07
CA ARG A 257 -10.03 47.40 -29.99
C ARG A 257 -9.51 46.34 -30.98
N GLY A 258 -8.49 46.64 -31.77
CA GLY A 258 -7.90 45.71 -32.74
C GLY A 258 -8.74 45.50 -34.01
N MET A 259 -9.73 46.36 -34.26
CA MET A 259 -10.51 46.36 -35.51
C MET A 259 -9.78 47.16 -36.59
N ALA A 260 -9.89 46.72 -37.85
CA ALA A 260 -9.23 47.38 -38.98
C ALA A 260 -9.66 48.86 -39.10
N PRO A 261 -8.73 49.79 -39.39
CA PRO A 261 -9.08 51.19 -39.58
C PRO A 261 -10.02 51.34 -40.78
N VAL A 262 -11.01 52.23 -40.68
CA VAL A 262 -11.87 52.57 -41.83
C VAL A 262 -10.97 53.26 -42.86
N THR A 263 -10.69 52.55 -43.95
CA THR A 263 -9.93 53.10 -45.06
C THR A 263 -10.79 54.14 -45.77
N THR A 264 -10.21 55.32 -46.01
CA THR A 264 -10.76 56.47 -46.74
C THR A 264 -11.33 56.15 -48.13
N GLN A 265 -11.11 54.94 -48.66
CA GLN A 265 -11.59 54.49 -49.96
C GLN A 265 -13.12 54.30 -50.03
N ASP A 266 -13.79 54.13 -48.89
CA ASP A 266 -15.27 54.09 -48.79
C ASP A 266 -15.88 55.51 -48.77
N ARG A 267 -15.09 56.53 -48.38
CA ARG A 267 -15.55 57.92 -48.25
C ARG A 267 -15.76 58.62 -49.60
N THR A 268 -15.14 58.12 -50.68
CA THR A 268 -15.23 58.75 -52.02
C THR A 268 -16.26 58.14 -52.95
N GLN A 269 -16.95 57.05 -52.58
CA GLN A 269 -18.02 56.47 -53.42
C GLN A 269 -19.42 57.06 -53.16
N HIS A 270 -19.61 57.83 -52.09
CA HIS A 270 -20.90 58.47 -51.77
C HIS A 270 -20.93 60.00 -51.79
N ALA A 271 -19.85 60.68 -52.19
CA ALA A 271 -19.83 62.13 -52.34
C ALA A 271 -20.37 62.57 -53.72
N GLY A 272 -21.70 62.54 -53.88
CA GLY A 272 -22.39 63.05 -55.06
C GLY A 272 -23.82 63.51 -54.75
N GLY A 273 -23.98 64.75 -54.29
CA GLY A 273 -25.24 65.51 -54.31
C GLY A 273 -25.74 66.01 -52.95
N PRO A 274 -25.94 67.34 -52.74
CA PRO A 274 -26.51 67.87 -51.51
C PRO A 274 -28.05 67.95 -51.59
N ALA A 275 -28.73 67.51 -50.52
CA ALA A 275 -30.11 67.82 -50.08
C ALA A 275 -30.96 66.58 -49.74
N ALA A 276 -30.87 66.12 -48.48
CA ALA A 276 -31.96 65.52 -47.69
C ALA A 276 -31.38 65.15 -46.31
N ALA A 277 -31.72 65.92 -45.27
CA ALA A 277 -32.58 65.45 -44.17
C ALA A 277 -31.91 64.30 -43.37
N VAL A 278 -31.15 64.60 -42.31
CA VAL A 278 -31.66 64.66 -40.93
C VAL A 278 -32.65 63.53 -40.62
N ALA A 279 -32.18 62.27 -40.58
CA ALA A 279 -32.87 61.14 -39.95
C ALA A 279 -31.92 59.95 -39.82
N ASP A 280 -31.26 59.82 -38.66
CA ASP A 280 -31.09 58.59 -37.87
C ASP A 280 -30.01 58.84 -36.81
N ALA A 281 -30.36 59.73 -35.89
CA ALA A 281 -29.76 59.81 -34.57
C ALA A 281 -30.80 59.28 -33.59
N ASP A 282 -31.09 57.97 -33.64
CA ASP A 282 -31.80 57.30 -32.55
C ASP A 282 -31.53 55.79 -32.53
N ALA A 283 -30.36 55.43 -32.02
CA ALA A 283 -30.11 54.09 -31.48
C ALA A 283 -29.28 54.23 -30.20
N VAL A 284 -29.81 55.00 -29.25
CA VAL A 284 -29.52 54.80 -27.83
C VAL A 284 -30.06 53.43 -27.45
N ALA A 285 -29.24 52.40 -27.63
CA ALA A 285 -29.42 51.13 -26.96
C ALA A 285 -29.18 51.38 -25.47
N GLY A 286 -30.27 51.62 -24.73
CA GLY A 286 -30.30 51.52 -23.28
C GLY A 286 -29.95 50.09 -22.89
N ALA A 287 -28.70 49.88 -22.51
CA ALA A 287 -28.34 48.83 -21.59
C ALA A 287 -28.39 49.47 -20.21
N ASP A 288 -29.53 49.31 -19.53
CA ASP A 288 -29.60 49.39 -18.07
C ASP A 288 -28.55 48.44 -17.52
N ALA A 289 -27.46 49.01 -17.02
CA ALA A 289 -26.54 48.33 -16.14
C ALA A 289 -26.77 48.89 -14.73
N ASP A 290 -27.92 48.54 -14.16
CA ASP A 290 -28.05 48.43 -12.71
C ASP A 290 -27.13 47.30 -12.25
N ALA A 291 -25.87 47.65 -12.01
CA ALA A 291 -24.93 46.84 -11.27
C ALA A 291 -24.49 47.66 -10.05
N ASP A 292 -25.42 47.82 -9.10
CA ASP A 292 -25.08 47.93 -7.69
C ASP A 292 -24.32 46.66 -7.29
N ALA A 293 -23.01 46.71 -7.42
CA ALA A 293 -22.11 45.79 -6.75
C ALA A 293 -21.17 46.63 -5.87
N ASP A 294 -21.74 47.02 -4.73
CA ASP A 294 -21.03 47.51 -3.56
C ASP A 294 -20.05 46.41 -3.14
N ALA A 295 -18.80 46.52 -3.61
CA ALA A 295 -17.70 45.65 -3.24
C ALA A 295 -16.66 46.51 -2.53
N ASP A 296 -16.96 46.84 -1.28
CA ASP A 296 -16.00 47.26 -0.26
C ASP A 296 -14.97 46.14 -0.05
N ALA A 297 -13.99 46.07 -0.95
CA ALA A 297 -12.86 45.17 -0.84
C ALA A 297 -11.75 45.81 0.00
N VAL A 298 -12.02 46.01 1.30
CA VAL A 298 -10.96 46.07 2.30
C VAL A 298 -10.48 44.66 2.61
N ALA A 299 -9.70 44.08 1.69
CA ALA A 299 -8.90 42.90 1.97
C ALA A 299 -7.65 43.35 2.75
N VAL A 300 -7.81 43.52 4.06
CA VAL A 300 -6.68 43.56 4.98
C VAL A 300 -6.09 42.15 5.01
N ALA A 301 -4.84 42.05 4.58
CA ALA A 301 -4.00 40.89 4.83
C ALA A 301 -3.83 40.69 6.33
N ASP A 302 -4.18 39.51 6.82
CA ASP A 302 -3.34 38.66 7.68
C ASP A 302 -4.21 37.55 8.29
N ALA A 303 -3.73 36.31 8.17
CA ALA A 303 -3.62 35.34 9.26
C ALA A 303 -3.56 33.91 8.70
N ASP A 304 -2.36 33.36 8.79
CA ASP A 304 -2.05 31.96 9.10
C ASP A 304 -3.24 30.98 9.21
N ALA A 305 -3.24 30.01 8.30
CA ALA A 305 -3.77 28.68 8.59
C ALA A 305 -2.70 27.66 8.21
N ASP A 306 -1.75 27.49 9.15
CA ASP A 306 -1.12 26.22 9.45
C ASP A 306 -2.20 25.17 9.83
N ALA A 307 -1.84 23.89 9.71
CA ALA A 307 -2.59 22.71 10.18
C ALA A 307 -3.75 22.24 9.26
N ASP A 308 -3.91 20.98 8.86
CA ASP A 308 -3.27 19.74 9.29
C ASP A 308 -3.16 18.76 8.11
N ALA A 309 -2.03 18.07 8.08
CA ALA A 309 -1.95 16.75 7.48
C ALA A 309 -2.76 15.81 8.37
N ASP A 310 -3.89 15.30 7.89
CA ASP A 310 -4.48 14.11 8.49
C ASP A 310 -4.65 13.02 7.45
N ALA A 311 -3.80 12.02 7.61
CA ALA A 311 -3.73 10.82 6.82
C ALA A 311 -4.88 9.91 7.24
N ASN A 312 -5.98 9.92 6.50
CA ASN A 312 -6.99 8.88 6.66
C ASN A 312 -6.58 7.63 5.86
N ALA A 313 -5.58 6.92 6.39
CA ALA A 313 -5.32 5.53 6.07
C ALA A 313 -6.19 4.68 6.99
N ASP A 314 -7.46 4.51 6.60
CA ASP A 314 -8.38 3.63 7.30
C ASP A 314 -7.99 2.17 6.98
N ALA A 315 -7.15 1.65 7.86
CA ALA A 315 -6.77 0.26 7.93
C ALA A 315 -7.95 -0.54 8.50
N VAL A 316 -8.79 -1.08 7.62
CA VAL A 316 -9.73 -2.15 7.98
C VAL A 316 -8.93 -3.46 8.06
N ALA A 317 -8.21 -3.63 9.17
CA ALA A 317 -7.70 -4.91 9.62
C ALA A 317 -8.72 -5.49 10.60
N ASP A 318 -9.80 -6.06 10.06
CA ASP A 318 -10.76 -6.84 10.85
C ASP A 318 -10.35 -8.33 10.69
N ALA A 319 -9.49 -8.77 11.61
CA ALA A 319 -9.05 -10.16 11.72
C ALA A 319 -8.80 -10.50 13.20
N ASP A 320 -9.81 -10.30 14.04
CA ASP A 320 -9.96 -11.00 15.32
C ASP A 320 -10.96 -12.15 15.10
N ALA A 321 -10.49 -13.39 15.09
CA ALA A 321 -10.36 -14.23 16.29
C ALA A 321 -11.69 -14.89 16.68
N VAL A 322 -12.00 -15.99 15.99
CA VAL A 322 -12.82 -17.09 16.54
C VAL A 322 -12.23 -18.41 16.06
N ALA A 323 -11.12 -18.80 16.67
CA ALA A 323 -10.71 -20.20 16.74
C ALA A 323 -11.08 -20.68 18.15
N ASP A 324 -12.35 -21.05 18.31
CA ASP A 324 -12.81 -21.79 19.47
C ASP A 324 -12.24 -23.21 19.33
N ALA A 325 -11.23 -23.51 20.16
CA ALA A 325 -10.59 -24.81 20.20
C ALA A 325 -11.44 -25.75 21.04
N ASP A 326 -12.04 -26.74 20.37
CA ASP A 326 -12.61 -27.94 20.97
C ASP A 326 -11.57 -28.65 21.84
N ALA A 327 -11.58 -28.36 23.14
CA ALA A 327 -10.92 -29.16 24.16
C ALA A 327 -11.80 -30.38 24.48
N VAL A 328 -11.70 -31.41 23.63
CA VAL A 328 -12.13 -32.79 23.94
C VAL A 328 -11.23 -33.37 25.05
N ALA A 329 -11.59 -33.09 26.30
CA ALA A 329 -11.10 -33.80 27.47
C ALA A 329 -11.82 -35.15 27.59
N ASN A 330 -11.33 -36.18 26.90
CA ASN A 330 -11.60 -37.58 27.21
C ASN A 330 -10.32 -38.20 27.77
N ALA A 331 -10.15 -38.11 29.08
CA ALA A 331 -9.20 -38.93 29.84
C ALA A 331 -9.96 -39.56 31.00
N ASP A 332 -10.48 -40.75 30.72
CA ASP A 332 -10.97 -41.74 31.68
C ASP A 332 -9.76 -42.30 32.46
N PRO A 333 -9.71 -42.21 33.80
CA PRO A 333 -8.72 -42.91 34.58
C PRO A 333 -9.35 -44.11 35.29
N LEU A 334 -9.17 -45.30 34.72
CA LEU A 334 -9.13 -46.53 35.52
C LEU A 334 -7.79 -46.60 36.25
N PRO A 335 -7.78 -46.83 37.56
CA PRO A 335 -6.78 -47.71 38.14
C PRO A 335 -7.44 -48.92 38.81
N ALA A 336 -7.00 -50.10 38.36
CA ALA A 336 -7.21 -51.34 39.08
C ALA A 336 -6.18 -51.47 40.21
N SER A 337 -6.63 -52.16 41.27
CA SER A 337 -5.90 -52.72 42.41
C SER A 337 -5.53 -51.76 43.55
N LEU A 338 -6.04 -52.02 44.76
CA LEU A 338 -5.32 -52.79 45.78
C LEU A 338 -6.19 -53.03 47.02
N ASP A 339 -6.16 -54.27 47.49
CA ASP A 339 -6.66 -54.74 48.78
C ASP A 339 -6.11 -53.93 49.96
N ARG A 340 -6.95 -53.68 50.98
CA ARG A 340 -6.76 -54.15 52.37
C ARG A 340 -7.75 -53.51 53.35
N ASP A 341 -8.34 -54.41 54.12
CA ASP A 341 -8.49 -54.41 55.58
C ASP A 341 -9.34 -53.33 56.28
N ASP A 342 -10.27 -53.90 57.05
CA ASP A 342 -10.64 -53.51 58.40
C ASP A 342 -11.65 -52.38 58.65
N ALA A 343 -12.79 -52.87 59.16
CA ALA A 343 -13.37 -52.47 60.43
C ALA A 343 -14.56 -51.49 60.42
N ALA A 344 -15.62 -52.05 61.02
CA ALA A 344 -16.54 -51.43 61.96
C ALA A 344 -17.85 -50.84 61.43
N ALA A 345 -18.91 -51.59 61.78
CA ALA A 345 -20.15 -51.11 62.40
C ALA A 345 -21.01 -50.14 61.58
N SER A 346 -22.26 -50.44 61.23
CA SER A 346 -23.31 -50.79 62.18
C SER A 346 -24.56 -51.30 61.44
N THR A 347 -25.14 -52.39 61.94
CA THR A 347 -26.55 -52.84 61.81
C THR A 347 -27.54 -51.78 62.34
N PRO A 348 -28.88 -51.98 62.37
CA PRO A 348 -29.76 -52.99 61.72
C PRO A 348 -31.07 -52.41 61.14
N ALA A 349 -31.87 -53.25 60.44
CA ALA A 349 -33.29 -53.52 60.76
C ALA A 349 -33.98 -54.32 59.64
N SER A 350 -34.16 -55.62 59.86
CA SER A 350 -35.21 -56.42 59.23
C SER A 350 -36.26 -56.74 60.30
N THR A 351 -37.52 -56.50 59.99
CA THR A 351 -38.68 -56.95 60.79
C THR A 351 -39.76 -57.52 59.88
N SER A 352 -40.43 -58.55 60.40
CA SER A 352 -41.63 -59.27 59.90
C SER A 352 -41.35 -60.37 58.86
N SER A 353 -41.87 -61.60 58.98
CA SER A 353 -42.74 -62.22 59.98
C SER A 353 -42.72 -63.76 59.82
N PRO A 354 -43.12 -64.53 60.85
CA PRO A 354 -43.18 -66.01 60.90
C PRO A 354 -44.63 -66.53 60.72
N PRO A 355 -45.01 -67.76 61.12
CA PRO A 355 -44.41 -69.09 60.95
C PRO A 355 -45.34 -70.10 60.23
N ARG A 356 -44.76 -71.25 59.87
CA ARG A 356 -45.47 -72.50 59.50
C ARG A 356 -46.00 -73.24 60.75
N SER A 357 -47.25 -73.67 60.68
CA SER A 357 -47.95 -74.70 61.47
C SER A 357 -49.29 -74.90 60.74
N GLY A 358 -49.83 -76.05 60.40
CA GLY A 358 -49.57 -77.47 60.60
C GLY A 358 -50.81 -78.23 60.09
N ALA A 359 -50.66 -79.51 59.74
CA ALA A 359 -51.70 -80.54 59.66
C ALA A 359 -52.94 -80.32 58.75
N ARG A 360 -52.96 -80.97 57.59
CA ARG A 360 -53.72 -82.21 57.34
C ARG A 360 -53.38 -82.78 55.96
#